data_AF-A0A8H4UMR7-F1
#
_entry.id   AF-A0A8H4UMR7-F1
#
_cell.length_a   1.000
_cell.length_b   1.000
_cell.length_c   1.000
_cell.angle_alpha   90.00
_cell.angle_beta   90.00
_cell.angle_gamma   90.00
#
_symmetry.space_group_name_H-M   'P 1'
#
loop_
_entity.id
_entity.type
_entity.pdbx_description
1 polymer ?
#
loop_
_entity_poly.entity_id
_entity_poly.type
_entity_poly.pdbx_seq_one_letter_code
_entity_poly.pdbx_strand_id
1 'polypeptide(L)'
;DTKKTLFDCYDRSKPIFHIHKKWPGVDSRLFGQDYKNVTGLDVVQIEPSQLQLEKDDSSPTGWSLYANVGVRGSKNGKNISNTGGSLLKVEQCAVELFQEEFSDINSTALKQLATCSVNDFRTIFLLHDKRILGIVLDEIPDLERRNVLSTQEGKILRDGIAETLIPGSNALKQLLGDSKEDPLAKNEWIVKPVRDASCNGIRLGVDIEQDEWLSLLERLSSRALYPASDDAYVVQRLVVHKKYDIVRHDVSVAKTEQFHL
;
A
#
# COMPACT_ATOMS: atom_id res chain seq x y z
N ASP A 1 18.18 13.50 5.81
CA ASP A 1 17.99 13.57 4.35
C ASP A 1 17.40 12.24 3.92
N THR A 2 16.13 12.24 3.51
CA THR A 2 15.34 11.05 3.15
C THR A 2 15.99 10.24 2.02
N LYS A 3 16.65 10.91 1.08
CA LYS A 3 17.34 10.25 -0.03
C LYS A 3 18.48 9.38 0.49
N LYS A 4 19.33 9.92 1.37
CA LYS A 4 20.43 9.16 1.97
C LYS A 4 19.92 7.92 2.72
N THR A 5 18.86 8.06 3.52
CA THR A 5 18.24 6.95 4.24
C THR A 5 17.77 5.84 3.29
N LEU A 6 17.13 6.20 2.16
CA LEU A 6 16.68 5.21 1.18
C LEU A 6 17.85 4.47 0.51
N PHE A 7 18.94 5.17 0.21
CA PHE A 7 20.17 4.55 -0.31
C PHE A 7 20.86 3.60 0.68
N ASP A 8 20.69 3.82 1.98
CA ASP A 8 21.26 2.97 3.02
C ASP A 8 20.48 1.64 3.17
N CYS A 9 19.31 1.50 2.54
CA CYS A 9 18.56 0.24 2.48
C CYS A 9 19.12 -0.76 1.46
N TYR A 10 20.01 -0.33 0.56
CA TYR A 10 20.53 -1.16 -0.54
C TYR A 10 22.03 -1.39 -0.43
N ASP A 11 22.47 -2.56 -0.89
CA ASP A 11 23.88 -2.82 -1.15
C ASP A 11 24.29 -2.11 -2.44
N ARG A 12 25.03 -1.00 -2.27
CA ARG A 12 25.45 -0.13 -3.37
C ARG A 12 26.46 -0.76 -4.32
N SER A 13 26.99 -1.95 -4.00
CA SER A 13 27.87 -2.72 -4.89
C SER A 13 27.10 -3.61 -5.88
N LYS A 14 25.77 -3.69 -5.75
CA LYS A 14 24.91 -4.58 -6.53
C LYS A 14 23.85 -3.82 -7.33
N PRO A 15 23.39 -4.36 -8.48
CA PRO A 15 22.24 -3.81 -9.19
C PRO A 15 20.97 -3.94 -8.33
N ILE A 16 19.98 -3.08 -8.58
CA ILE A 16 18.66 -3.17 -7.96
C ILE A 16 17.66 -3.64 -9.01
N PHE A 17 16.79 -4.59 -8.65
CA PHE A 17 15.64 -4.95 -9.47
C PHE A 17 14.41 -4.19 -9.00
N HIS A 18 13.76 -3.44 -9.88
CA HIS A 18 12.42 -2.90 -9.63
C HIS A 18 11.40 -3.82 -10.25
N ILE A 19 10.58 -4.42 -9.40
CA ILE A 19 9.49 -5.31 -9.79
C ILE A 19 8.21 -4.49 -9.79
N HIS A 20 7.68 -4.21 -10.97
CA HIS A 20 6.48 -3.40 -11.15
C HIS A 20 5.62 -3.94 -12.28
N LYS A 21 4.35 -3.55 -12.32
CA LYS A 21 3.43 -3.90 -13.42
C LYS A 21 2.48 -2.75 -13.73
N LYS A 22 1.35 -2.60 -13.02
CA LYS A 22 0.41 -1.49 -13.27
C LYS A 22 0.81 -0.17 -12.61
N TRP A 23 1.55 -0.18 -11.51
CA TRP A 23 1.91 1.05 -10.79
C TRP A 23 2.84 1.95 -11.64
N PRO A 24 2.54 3.26 -11.78
CA PRO A 24 3.29 4.15 -12.68
C PRO A 24 4.69 4.57 -12.18
N GLY A 25 5.01 4.35 -10.90
CA GLY A 25 6.39 4.42 -10.37
C GLY A 25 7.17 5.70 -10.71
N VAL A 26 6.55 6.89 -10.58
CA VAL A 26 7.25 8.16 -10.91
C VAL A 26 8.47 8.35 -10.00
N ASP A 27 8.29 8.20 -8.69
CA ASP A 27 9.37 8.36 -7.71
C ASP A 27 10.45 7.29 -7.85
N SER A 28 10.04 6.07 -8.22
CA SER A 28 10.92 4.93 -8.36
C SER A 28 11.82 5.03 -9.59
N ARG A 29 11.34 5.68 -10.66
CA ARG A 29 12.16 6.07 -11.82
C ARG A 29 13.16 7.17 -11.48
N LEU A 30 12.76 8.18 -10.70
CA LEU A 30 13.68 9.23 -10.23
C LEU A 30 14.78 8.64 -9.34
N PHE A 31 14.39 7.76 -8.42
CA PHE A 31 15.34 7.01 -7.60
C PHE A 31 16.31 6.19 -8.45
N GLY A 32 15.83 5.52 -9.50
CA GLY A 32 16.70 4.73 -10.38
C GLY A 32 17.77 5.56 -11.08
N GLN A 33 17.43 6.77 -11.54
CA GLN A 33 18.41 7.69 -12.12
C GLN A 33 19.44 8.16 -11.09
N ASP A 34 18.97 8.49 -9.90
CA ASP A 34 19.84 8.88 -8.79
C ASP A 34 20.78 7.76 -8.38
N TYR A 35 20.27 6.52 -8.29
CA TYR A 35 21.06 5.35 -7.95
C TYR A 35 22.19 5.15 -8.95
N LYS A 36 21.87 5.20 -10.25
CA LYS A 36 22.86 5.12 -11.32
C LYS A 36 23.91 6.21 -11.25
N ASN A 37 23.51 7.45 -10.95
CA ASN A 37 24.44 8.58 -10.85
C ASN A 37 25.44 8.39 -9.70
N VAL A 38 25.03 7.74 -8.61
CA VAL A 38 25.87 7.55 -7.42
C VAL A 38 26.72 6.28 -7.50
N THR A 39 26.18 5.18 -8.01
CA THR A 39 26.84 3.86 -7.98
C THR A 39 27.42 3.45 -9.34
N GLY A 40 26.99 4.09 -10.43
CA GLY A 40 27.28 3.66 -11.80
C GLY A 40 26.50 2.42 -12.24
N LEU A 41 25.66 1.84 -11.37
CA LEU A 41 24.89 0.62 -11.63
C LEU A 41 23.45 0.96 -12.05
N ASP A 42 22.93 0.21 -13.02
CA ASP A 42 21.55 0.36 -13.47
C ASP A 42 20.54 -0.25 -12.47
N VAL A 43 19.35 0.34 -12.44
CA VAL A 43 18.16 -0.28 -11.86
C VAL A 43 17.42 -1.06 -12.94
N VAL A 44 17.34 -2.37 -12.78
CA VAL A 44 16.77 -3.31 -13.73
C VAL A 44 15.26 -3.39 -13.52
N GLN A 45 14.49 -2.88 -14.49
CA GLN A 45 13.04 -2.90 -14.46
C GLN A 45 12.51 -4.24 -14.97
N ILE A 46 11.69 -4.93 -14.18
CA ILE A 46 11.10 -6.23 -14.53
C ILE A 46 9.64 -6.33 -14.09
N GLU A 47 8.87 -7.16 -14.78
CA GLU A 47 7.54 -7.58 -14.35
C GLU A 47 7.60 -8.87 -13.52
N PRO A 48 6.59 -9.15 -12.66
CA PRO A 48 6.51 -10.42 -11.93
C PRO A 48 6.58 -11.67 -12.82
N SER A 49 6.07 -11.59 -14.05
CA SER A 49 6.09 -12.66 -15.06
C SER A 49 7.50 -13.06 -15.51
N GLN A 50 8.50 -12.18 -15.29
CA GLN A 50 9.89 -12.42 -15.66
C GLN A 50 10.68 -13.14 -14.55
N LEU A 51 10.09 -13.35 -13.37
CA LEU A 51 10.72 -14.01 -12.25
C LEU A 51 10.78 -15.54 -12.46
N GLN A 52 11.93 -16.12 -12.13
CA GLN A 52 12.19 -17.55 -12.19
C GLN A 52 12.82 -18.02 -10.88
N LEU A 53 12.40 -19.20 -10.44
CA LEU A 53 12.96 -19.85 -9.26
C LEU A 53 13.91 -20.94 -9.69
N GLU A 54 15.11 -20.93 -9.10
CA GLU A 54 16.08 -22.00 -9.24
C GLU A 54 16.38 -22.60 -7.86
N LYS A 55 16.62 -23.91 -7.81
CA LYS A 55 17.00 -24.56 -6.55
C LYS A 55 18.34 -24.02 -6.08
N ASP A 56 18.42 -23.72 -4.78
CA ASP A 56 19.62 -23.21 -4.15
C ASP A 56 19.69 -23.72 -2.71
N ASP A 57 20.48 -24.77 -2.50
CA ASP A 57 20.66 -25.41 -1.19
C ASP A 57 21.35 -24.47 -0.17
N SER A 58 21.96 -23.38 -0.63
CA SER A 58 22.54 -22.35 0.25
C SER A 58 21.54 -21.30 0.70
N SER A 59 20.35 -21.23 0.07
CA SER A 59 19.29 -20.28 0.42
C SER A 59 18.47 -20.79 1.62
N PRO A 60 18.07 -19.91 2.56
CA PRO A 60 17.19 -20.27 3.68
C PRO A 60 15.83 -20.86 3.24
N THR A 61 15.40 -20.59 2.01
CA THR A 61 14.15 -21.09 1.45
C THR A 61 14.33 -22.34 0.59
N GLY A 62 15.59 -22.74 0.30
CA GLY A 62 15.94 -23.73 -0.72
C GLY A 62 15.85 -23.23 -2.16
N TRP A 63 15.59 -21.93 -2.36
CA TRP A 63 15.42 -21.32 -3.67
C TRP A 63 16.18 -20.01 -3.81
N SER A 64 16.67 -19.75 -5.02
CA SER A 64 17.17 -18.44 -5.45
C SER A 64 16.26 -17.87 -6.53
N LEU A 65 16.14 -16.54 -6.55
CA LEU A 65 15.32 -15.82 -7.51
C LEU A 65 16.20 -15.28 -8.63
N TYR A 66 15.73 -15.45 -9.86
CA TYR A 66 16.34 -14.94 -11.07
C TYR A 66 15.30 -14.18 -11.90
N ALA A 67 15.77 -13.28 -12.75
CA ALA A 67 14.94 -12.49 -13.64
C ALA A 67 15.38 -12.69 -15.09
N ASN A 68 14.43 -13.11 -15.94
CA ASN A 68 14.66 -13.20 -17.37
C ASN A 68 14.48 -11.81 -18.00
N VAL A 69 15.58 -11.08 -18.14
CA VAL A 69 15.61 -9.70 -18.66
C VAL A 69 15.69 -9.64 -20.18
N GLY A 70 15.81 -10.80 -20.85
CA GLY A 70 16.02 -10.88 -22.29
C GLY A 70 17.33 -10.23 -22.75
N VAL A 71 17.70 -10.43 -24.01
CA VAL A 71 18.67 -9.55 -24.66
C VAL A 71 17.91 -8.29 -25.06
N ARG A 72 17.65 -7.37 -24.12
CA ARG A 72 17.22 -6.04 -24.51
C ARG A 72 18.36 -5.41 -25.30
N GLY A 73 18.20 -5.40 -26.62
CA GLY A 73 19.04 -4.64 -27.54
C GLY A 73 19.08 -3.20 -27.06
N SER A 74 20.15 -2.87 -26.35
CA SER A 74 20.36 -1.54 -25.82
C SER A 74 20.49 -0.60 -27.01
N LYS A 75 19.51 0.30 -27.19
CA LYS A 75 19.70 1.46 -28.07
C LYS A 75 20.75 2.43 -27.52
N ASN A 76 21.28 2.24 -26.32
CA ASN A 76 22.40 3.00 -25.77
C ASN A 76 23.35 2.07 -25.01
N GLY A 77 24.19 1.37 -25.76
CA GLY A 77 25.13 0.40 -25.23
C GLY A 77 26.02 0.98 -24.13
N LYS A 78 26.12 0.25 -23.02
CA LYS A 78 27.39 -0.13 -22.39
C LYS A 78 27.16 -1.11 -21.24
N ASN A 79 27.76 -2.29 -21.41
CA ASN A 79 28.22 -3.25 -20.41
C ASN A 79 27.21 -3.80 -19.40
N ILE A 80 26.36 -4.73 -19.87
CA ILE A 80 26.02 -5.89 -19.03
C ILE A 80 27.06 -6.96 -19.37
N SER A 81 27.81 -7.41 -18.36
CA SER A 81 28.92 -8.36 -18.50
C SER A 81 28.50 -9.65 -19.22
N ASN A 82 29.37 -10.11 -20.11
CA ASN A 82 29.31 -11.36 -20.88
C ASN A 82 29.23 -12.62 -19.98
N THR A 83 28.06 -12.92 -19.43
CA THR A 83 27.66 -14.28 -19.10
C THR A 83 26.40 -14.58 -19.90
N GLY A 84 26.51 -15.51 -20.84
CA GLY A 84 25.49 -15.86 -21.84
C GLY A 84 24.21 -16.48 -21.27
N GLY A 85 23.49 -15.73 -20.45
CA GLY A 85 22.13 -16.02 -20.04
C GLY A 85 21.36 -14.72 -19.97
N SER A 86 20.17 -14.68 -20.57
CA SER A 86 19.19 -13.62 -20.37
C SER A 86 18.64 -13.55 -18.93
N LEU A 87 19.27 -14.28 -17.99
CA LEU A 87 18.80 -14.60 -16.67
C LEU A 87 19.78 -14.03 -15.64
N LEU A 88 19.35 -13.03 -14.88
CA LEU A 88 20.15 -12.37 -13.85
C LEU A 88 19.64 -12.74 -12.46
N LYS A 89 20.55 -13.02 -11.51
CA LYS A 89 20.17 -13.30 -10.12
C LYS A 89 19.61 -12.04 -9.46
N VAL A 90 18.46 -12.16 -8.79
CA VAL A 90 17.83 -11.07 -8.04
C VAL A 90 18.33 -11.09 -6.61
N GLU A 91 19.42 -10.37 -6.36
CA GLU A 91 20.04 -10.29 -5.03
C GLU A 91 19.43 -9.20 -4.14
N GLN A 92 18.92 -8.13 -4.73
CA GLN A 92 18.14 -7.11 -4.03
C GLN A 92 17.08 -6.51 -4.97
N CYS A 93 15.91 -6.21 -4.43
CA CYS A 93 14.82 -5.64 -5.19
C CYS A 93 13.98 -4.63 -4.41
N ALA A 94 13.26 -3.80 -5.15
CA ALA A 94 12.11 -3.06 -4.66
C ALA A 94 10.87 -3.59 -5.40
N VAL A 95 9.78 -3.79 -4.65
CA VAL A 95 8.51 -4.32 -5.15
C VAL A 95 7.47 -3.21 -5.12
N GLU A 96 6.98 -2.82 -6.30
CA GLU A 96 5.98 -1.79 -6.50
C GLU A 96 4.79 -2.37 -7.28
N LEU A 97 3.97 -3.11 -6.54
CA LEU A 97 2.82 -3.83 -7.06
C LEU A 97 1.57 -3.45 -6.26
N PHE A 98 0.42 -3.40 -6.93
CA PHE A 98 -0.85 -3.40 -6.24
C PHE A 98 -1.11 -4.75 -5.57
N GLN A 99 -1.94 -4.77 -4.53
CA GLN A 99 -2.18 -5.99 -3.73
C GLN A 99 -2.69 -7.15 -4.58
N GLU A 100 -3.54 -6.90 -5.58
CA GLU A 100 -4.04 -7.97 -6.45
C GLU A 100 -2.94 -8.58 -7.33
N GLU A 101 -1.90 -7.82 -7.67
CA GLU A 101 -0.78 -8.28 -8.51
C GLU A 101 0.13 -9.27 -7.77
N PHE A 102 0.13 -9.28 -6.43
CA PHE A 102 0.81 -10.31 -5.66
C PHE A 102 0.16 -11.69 -5.82
N SER A 103 -1.14 -11.75 -6.14
CA SER A 103 -1.85 -13.01 -6.36
C SER A 103 -1.38 -13.74 -7.62
N ASP A 104 -0.80 -13.02 -8.57
CA ASP A 104 -0.21 -13.58 -9.80
C ASP A 104 1.15 -14.27 -9.52
N ILE A 105 1.74 -14.06 -8.35
CA ILE A 105 3.06 -14.58 -7.98
C ILE A 105 2.88 -15.83 -7.11
N ASN A 106 3.53 -16.93 -7.49
CA ASN A 106 3.46 -18.15 -6.70
C ASN A 106 4.06 -17.96 -5.29
N SER A 107 3.55 -18.70 -4.31
CA SER A 107 3.91 -18.53 -2.90
C SER A 107 5.40 -18.77 -2.60
N THR A 108 6.09 -19.64 -3.34
CA THR A 108 7.53 -19.87 -3.18
C THR A 108 8.33 -18.65 -3.65
N ALA A 109 7.94 -18.04 -4.77
CA ALA A 109 8.56 -16.82 -5.27
C ALA A 109 8.30 -15.64 -4.35
N LEU A 110 7.08 -15.50 -3.80
CA LEU A 110 6.78 -14.48 -2.79
C LEU A 110 7.63 -14.63 -1.53
N LYS A 111 7.81 -15.85 -1.02
CA LYS A 111 8.68 -16.11 0.14
C LYS A 111 10.11 -15.72 -0.16
N GLN A 112 10.62 -16.05 -1.35
CA GLN A 112 11.99 -15.70 -1.72
C GLN A 112 12.15 -14.19 -1.96
N LEU A 113 11.19 -13.54 -2.60
CA LEU A 113 11.15 -12.08 -2.75
C LEU A 113 11.22 -11.37 -1.40
N ALA A 114 10.48 -11.86 -0.41
CA ALA A 114 10.51 -11.29 0.94
C ALA A 114 11.91 -11.36 1.60
N THR A 115 12.84 -12.19 1.11
CA THR A 115 14.22 -12.27 1.62
C THR A 115 15.20 -11.30 0.96
N CYS A 116 14.90 -10.82 -0.25
CA CYS A 116 15.77 -9.91 -1.01
C CYS A 116 15.11 -8.57 -1.34
N SER A 117 13.86 -8.37 -0.95
CA SER A 117 13.13 -7.11 -1.10
C SER A 117 13.49 -6.16 0.05
N VAL A 118 13.76 -4.90 -0.28
CA VAL A 118 13.84 -3.85 0.75
C VAL A 118 12.47 -3.48 1.31
N ASN A 119 11.40 -3.72 0.54
CA ASN A 119 10.04 -3.58 1.04
C ASN A 119 9.75 -4.73 2.00
N ASP A 120 9.34 -4.39 3.23
CA ASP A 120 8.84 -5.38 4.16
C ASP A 120 7.41 -5.78 3.75
N PHE A 121 7.22 -7.04 3.37
CA PHE A 121 5.93 -7.53 2.91
C PHE A 121 4.84 -7.40 3.99
N ARG A 122 5.20 -7.41 5.27
CA ARG A 122 4.26 -7.13 6.36
C ARG A 122 3.73 -5.72 6.25
N THR A 123 4.59 -4.75 5.93
CA THR A 123 4.17 -3.36 5.75
C THR A 123 3.28 -3.20 4.51
N ILE A 124 3.61 -3.87 3.41
CA ILE A 124 2.78 -3.89 2.19
C ILE A 124 1.38 -4.44 2.51
N PHE A 125 1.27 -5.58 3.16
CA PHE A 125 -0.04 -6.20 3.40
C PHE A 125 -0.82 -5.60 4.56
N LEU A 126 -0.15 -5.08 5.60
CA LEU A 126 -0.81 -4.51 6.77
C LEU A 126 -1.18 -3.04 6.56
N LEU A 127 -0.30 -2.20 6.02
CA LEU A 127 -0.55 -0.75 5.95
C LEU A 127 -1.51 -0.36 4.83
N HIS A 128 -1.61 -1.18 3.78
CA HIS A 128 -2.59 -0.95 2.71
C HIS A 128 -4.00 -1.48 3.05
N ASP A 129 -4.15 -2.21 4.15
CA ASP A 129 -5.44 -2.68 4.65
C ASP A 129 -6.05 -1.64 5.59
N LYS A 130 -7.10 -0.93 5.16
CA LYS A 130 -7.67 0.19 5.94
C LYS A 130 -8.26 -0.23 7.28
N ARG A 131 -8.52 -1.52 7.51
CA ARG A 131 -8.97 -2.01 8.83
C ARG A 131 -7.90 -1.82 9.89
N ILE A 132 -6.61 -1.76 9.51
CA ILE A 132 -5.52 -1.55 10.46
C ILE A 132 -5.70 -0.26 11.26
N LEU A 133 -6.32 0.76 10.68
CA LEU A 133 -6.59 2.02 11.38
C LEU A 133 -7.53 1.82 12.57
N GLY A 134 -8.60 1.06 12.38
CA GLY A 134 -9.54 0.73 13.47
C GLY A 134 -8.98 -0.31 14.43
N ILE A 135 -8.30 -1.34 13.93
CA ILE A 135 -7.64 -2.37 14.76
C ILE A 135 -6.61 -1.73 15.68
N VAL A 136 -5.77 -0.83 15.17
CA VAL A 136 -4.77 -0.13 16.00
C VAL A 136 -5.48 0.63 17.11
N LEU A 137 -6.54 1.39 16.82
CA LEU A 137 -7.30 2.13 17.82
C LEU A 137 -7.88 1.22 18.92
N ASP A 138 -8.49 0.10 18.52
CA ASP A 138 -9.08 -0.89 19.45
C ASP A 138 -8.01 -1.57 20.32
N GLU A 139 -6.80 -1.78 19.79
CA GLU A 139 -5.70 -2.49 20.47
C GLU A 139 -4.85 -1.59 21.38
N ILE A 140 -4.96 -0.26 21.30
CA ILE A 140 -4.12 0.65 22.11
C ILE A 140 -4.14 0.30 23.61
N PRO A 141 -5.30 0.07 24.28
CA PRO A 141 -5.31 -0.26 25.70
C PRO A 141 -4.48 -1.52 26.03
N ASP A 142 -4.54 -2.53 25.15
CA ASP A 142 -3.80 -3.77 25.32
C ASP A 142 -2.30 -3.62 25.00
N LEU A 143 -1.96 -2.78 24.03
CA LEU A 143 -0.57 -2.42 23.71
C LEU A 143 0.08 -1.61 24.85
N GLU A 144 -0.66 -0.70 25.48
CA GLU A 144 -0.23 0.02 26.68
C GLU A 144 -0.02 -0.97 27.86
N ARG A 145 -0.99 -1.86 28.10
CA ARG A 145 -0.91 -2.90 29.15
C ARG A 145 0.30 -3.82 28.99
N ARG A 146 0.70 -4.10 27.74
CA ARG A 146 1.86 -4.95 27.41
C ARG A 146 3.18 -4.19 27.37
N ASN A 147 3.19 -2.88 27.66
CA ASN A 147 4.34 -1.99 27.52
C ASN A 147 4.95 -1.99 26.11
N VAL A 148 4.12 -2.24 25.08
CA VAL A 148 4.51 -2.04 23.67
C VAL A 148 4.42 -0.56 23.32
N LEU A 149 3.43 0.14 23.88
CA LEU A 149 3.29 1.59 23.82
C LEU A 149 3.31 2.16 25.24
N SER A 150 3.91 3.34 25.39
CA SER A 150 3.64 4.21 26.52
C SER A 150 2.23 4.83 26.42
N THR A 151 1.67 5.26 27.54
CA THR A 151 0.39 6.00 27.56
C THR A 151 0.41 7.25 26.68
N GLN A 152 1.57 7.91 26.57
CA GLN A 152 1.73 9.09 25.73
C GLN A 152 1.66 8.72 24.24
N GLU A 153 2.33 7.64 23.82
CA GLU A 153 2.27 7.14 22.45
C GLU A 153 0.87 6.67 22.09
N GLY A 154 0.19 5.95 23.00
CA GLY A 154 -1.21 5.55 22.82
C GLY A 154 -2.14 6.76 22.66
N LYS A 155 -1.92 7.85 23.40
CA LYS A 155 -2.67 9.09 23.22
C LYS A 155 -2.42 9.71 21.84
N ILE A 156 -1.16 9.79 21.41
CA ILE A 156 -0.81 10.34 20.09
C ILE A 156 -1.50 9.55 18.98
N LEU A 157 -1.56 8.22 19.07
CA LEU A 157 -2.26 7.40 18.09
C LEU A 157 -3.77 7.64 18.09
N ARG A 158 -4.41 7.72 19.27
CA ARG A 158 -5.85 8.04 19.38
C ARG A 158 -6.21 9.39 18.75
N ASP A 159 -5.36 10.39 18.95
CA ASP A 159 -5.60 11.73 18.41
C ASP A 159 -5.24 11.84 16.92
N GLY A 160 -4.31 11.01 16.45
CA GLY A 160 -3.76 11.07 15.09
C GLY A 160 -4.51 10.21 14.07
N ILE A 161 -5.27 9.20 14.50
CA ILE A 161 -6.02 8.31 13.61
C ILE A 161 -7.51 8.67 13.70
N ALA A 162 -8.11 9.03 12.57
CA ALA A 162 -9.55 9.25 12.50
C ALA A 162 -10.31 7.98 12.92
N GLU A 163 -11.35 8.16 13.73
CA GLU A 163 -12.21 7.07 14.20
C GLU A 163 -12.63 6.18 13.04
N THR A 164 -12.25 4.90 13.11
CA THR A 164 -12.44 3.93 12.03
C THR A 164 -13.14 2.71 12.59
N LEU A 165 -14.38 2.49 12.16
CA LEU A 165 -15.21 1.37 12.56
C LEU A 165 -14.92 0.17 11.66
N ILE A 166 -14.49 -0.92 12.28
CA ILE A 166 -14.22 -2.18 11.59
C ILE A 166 -15.50 -3.02 11.48
N PRO A 167 -15.64 -3.83 10.40
CA PRO A 167 -16.73 -4.79 10.25
C PRO A 167 -16.90 -5.70 11.46
N GLY A 168 -18.14 -5.91 11.89
CA GLY A 168 -18.50 -6.73 13.04
C GLY A 168 -18.28 -6.09 14.41
N SER A 169 -17.67 -4.90 14.49
CA SER A 169 -17.47 -4.19 15.77
C SER A 169 -18.79 -3.75 16.41
N ASN A 170 -18.78 -3.59 17.73
CA ASN A 170 -19.95 -3.07 18.45
C ASN A 170 -20.22 -1.59 18.12
N ALA A 171 -19.17 -0.80 17.88
CA ALA A 171 -19.30 0.60 17.47
C ALA A 171 -20.04 0.73 16.12
N LEU A 172 -19.78 -0.18 15.18
CA LEU A 172 -20.52 -0.22 13.92
C LEU A 172 -22.00 -0.58 14.10
N LYS A 173 -22.31 -1.52 15.02
CA LYS A 173 -23.71 -1.86 15.36
C LYS A 173 -24.43 -0.69 16.02
N GLN A 174 -23.72 0.10 16.82
CA GLN A 174 -24.26 1.32 17.40
C GLN A 174 -24.56 2.35 16.32
N LEU A 175 -23.61 2.61 15.41
CA LEU A 175 -23.82 3.51 14.27
C LEU A 175 -25.02 3.08 13.41
N LEU A 176 -25.25 1.78 13.23
CA LEU A 176 -26.45 1.27 12.55
C LEU A 176 -27.74 1.66 13.28
N GLY A 177 -27.77 1.57 14.61
CA GLY A 177 -28.90 2.04 15.43
C GLY A 177 -29.12 3.54 15.27
N ASP A 178 -28.06 4.32 15.47
CA ASP A 178 -28.10 5.78 15.37
C ASP A 178 -28.55 6.24 13.97
N SER A 179 -28.10 5.55 12.92
CA SER A 179 -28.48 5.86 11.54
C SER A 179 -29.95 5.53 11.23
N LYS A 180 -30.60 4.63 11.98
CA LYS A 180 -32.03 4.34 11.85
C LYS A 180 -32.88 5.44 12.51
N GLU A 181 -32.36 6.06 13.57
CA GLU A 181 -33.04 7.13 14.29
C GLU A 181 -32.83 8.49 13.62
N ASP A 182 -31.62 8.77 13.11
CA ASP A 182 -31.27 10.01 12.42
C ASP A 182 -30.64 9.72 11.04
N PRO A 183 -31.40 9.90 9.93
CA PRO A 183 -30.88 9.77 8.57
C PRO A 183 -29.74 10.75 8.22
N LEU A 184 -29.56 11.84 8.96
CA LEU A 184 -28.47 12.80 8.72
C LEU A 184 -27.15 12.37 9.37
N ALA A 185 -27.17 11.42 10.30
CA ALA A 185 -25.97 10.93 10.97
C ALA A 185 -24.91 10.41 9.98
N LYS A 186 -25.32 9.82 8.86
CA LYS A 186 -24.42 9.33 7.80
C LYS A 186 -23.51 10.42 7.22
N ASN A 187 -23.91 11.69 7.28
CA ASN A 187 -23.15 12.80 6.70
C ASN A 187 -21.80 13.03 7.42
N GLU A 188 -21.65 12.50 8.64
CA GLU A 188 -20.41 12.58 9.41
C GLU A 188 -19.41 11.47 9.07
N TRP A 189 -19.74 10.59 8.12
CA TRP A 189 -18.97 9.38 7.84
C TRP A 189 -18.58 9.26 6.38
N ILE A 190 -17.53 8.49 6.14
CA ILE A 190 -17.09 8.06 4.81
C ILE A 190 -16.90 6.55 4.79
N VAL A 191 -17.21 5.95 3.64
CA VAL A 191 -17.04 4.52 3.38
C VAL A 191 -15.81 4.34 2.53
N LYS A 192 -14.90 3.46 2.94
CA LYS A 192 -13.68 3.15 2.19
C LYS A 192 -13.54 1.65 1.95
N PRO A 193 -13.25 1.20 0.71
CA PRO A 193 -12.87 -0.18 0.46
C PRO A 193 -11.63 -0.53 1.28
N VAL A 194 -11.64 -1.70 1.90
CA VAL A 194 -10.55 -2.17 2.77
C VAL A 194 -9.24 -2.26 1.99
N ARG A 195 -9.29 -2.79 0.76
CA ARG A 195 -8.15 -3.04 -0.11
C ARG A 195 -8.34 -2.32 -1.43
N ASP A 196 -7.87 -1.09 -1.46
CA ASP A 196 -7.64 -0.37 -2.71
C ASP A 196 -6.71 0.81 -2.44
N ALA A 197 -5.79 1.05 -3.37
CA ALA A 197 -4.94 2.21 -3.36
C ALA A 197 -5.64 3.39 -4.06
N SER A 198 -5.03 4.57 -4.06
CA SER A 198 -5.42 5.68 -4.94
C SER A 198 -6.84 6.24 -4.78
N CYS A 199 -7.45 6.14 -3.60
CA CYS A 199 -8.77 6.70 -3.28
C CYS A 199 -9.97 6.13 -4.08
N ASN A 200 -9.76 5.04 -4.83
CA ASN A 200 -10.83 4.40 -5.57
C ASN A 200 -11.92 3.85 -4.63
N GLY A 201 -13.19 4.01 -5.04
CA GLY A 201 -14.34 3.48 -4.32
C GLY A 201 -14.67 4.15 -2.98
N ILE A 202 -14.00 5.25 -2.62
CA ILE A 202 -14.35 6.03 -1.42
C ILE A 202 -15.66 6.79 -1.68
N ARG A 203 -16.60 6.70 -0.73
CA ARG A 203 -17.90 7.37 -0.81
C ARG A 203 -18.15 8.19 0.44
N LEU A 204 -18.61 9.42 0.27
CA LEU A 204 -19.05 10.26 1.38
C LEU A 204 -20.45 9.83 1.80
N GLY A 205 -20.72 9.67 3.09
CA GLY A 205 -22.04 9.26 3.56
C GLY A 205 -23.15 10.23 3.16
N VAL A 206 -22.84 11.52 2.97
CA VAL A 206 -23.78 12.51 2.41
C VAL A 206 -24.27 12.15 1.01
N ASP A 207 -23.45 11.47 0.21
CA ASP A 207 -23.74 11.07 -1.17
C ASP A 207 -24.33 9.64 -1.27
N ILE A 208 -24.56 8.96 -0.14
CA ILE A 208 -25.15 7.62 -0.10
C ILE A 208 -26.62 7.73 0.26
N GLU A 209 -27.51 7.13 -0.52
CA GLU A 209 -28.95 7.10 -0.18
C GLU A 209 -29.19 6.36 1.13
N GLN A 210 -30.20 6.78 1.89
CA GLN A 210 -30.41 6.28 3.26
C GLN A 210 -30.58 4.75 3.31
N ASP A 211 -31.39 4.18 2.41
CA ASP A 211 -31.63 2.73 2.37
C ASP A 211 -30.37 1.95 2.00
N GLU A 212 -29.54 2.53 1.13
CA GLU A 212 -28.24 1.96 0.74
C GLU A 212 -27.25 2.00 1.92
N TRP A 213 -27.22 3.12 2.65
CA TRP A 213 -26.40 3.29 3.85
C TRP A 213 -26.76 2.27 4.94
N LEU A 214 -28.05 2.12 5.24
CA LEU A 214 -28.53 1.14 6.22
C LEU A 214 -28.21 -0.29 5.78
N SER A 215 -28.45 -0.63 4.51
CA SER A 215 -28.12 -1.95 3.95
C SER A 215 -26.62 -2.26 4.05
N LEU A 216 -25.75 -1.27 3.81
CA LEU A 216 -24.31 -1.38 3.99
C LEU A 216 -23.96 -1.66 5.45
N LEU A 217 -24.47 -0.85 6.39
CA LEU A 217 -24.17 -1.00 7.82
C LEU A 217 -24.66 -2.33 8.38
N GLU A 218 -25.85 -2.80 7.99
CA GLU A 218 -26.39 -4.12 8.37
C GLU A 218 -25.49 -5.26 7.88
N ARG A 219 -25.03 -5.17 6.63
CA ARG A 219 -24.11 -6.14 6.05
C ARG A 219 -22.76 -6.16 6.78
N LEU A 220 -22.18 -5.00 7.03
CA LEU A 220 -20.89 -4.88 7.73
C LEU A 220 -21.00 -5.27 9.21
N SER A 221 -22.18 -5.13 9.84
CA SER A 221 -22.43 -5.49 11.24
C SER A 221 -22.70 -6.97 11.45
N SER A 222 -23.26 -7.66 10.45
CA SER A 222 -23.70 -9.06 10.56
C SER A 222 -22.60 -10.09 10.27
N ARG A 223 -21.50 -9.70 9.63
CA ARG A 223 -20.41 -10.61 9.27
C ARG A 223 -19.04 -9.99 9.55
N ALA A 224 -18.18 -10.72 10.26
CA ALA A 224 -16.75 -10.48 10.16
C ALA A 224 -16.34 -10.80 8.71
N LEU A 225 -15.95 -9.78 7.95
CA LEU A 225 -15.71 -9.93 6.51
C LEU A 225 -14.61 -10.95 6.24
N TYR A 226 -14.89 -11.87 5.30
CA TYR A 226 -13.86 -12.75 4.77
C TYR A 226 -12.83 -11.90 4.02
N PRO A 227 -11.52 -12.17 4.19
CA PRO A 227 -10.44 -11.36 3.63
C PRO A 227 -10.32 -11.38 2.10
N ALA A 228 -11.39 -11.55 1.31
CA ALA A 228 -11.34 -11.53 -0.15
C ALA A 228 -12.66 -11.10 -0.84
N SER A 229 -13.65 -10.56 -0.10
CA SER A 229 -14.88 -10.07 -0.76
C SER A 229 -14.69 -8.64 -1.27
N ASP A 230 -15.14 -8.37 -2.50
CA ASP A 230 -15.30 -7.01 -3.09
C ASP A 230 -16.18 -6.07 -2.24
N ASP A 231 -16.84 -6.67 -1.25
CA ASP A 231 -17.73 -6.07 -0.28
C ASP A 231 -17.08 -5.66 1.04
N ALA A 232 -15.74 -5.67 1.12
CA ALA A 232 -15.00 -5.32 2.33
C ALA A 232 -14.82 -3.81 2.46
N TYR A 233 -15.53 -3.18 3.41
CA TYR A 233 -15.43 -1.74 3.69
C TYR A 233 -15.13 -1.45 5.15
N VAL A 234 -14.51 -0.30 5.41
CA VAL A 234 -14.52 0.36 6.72
C VAL A 234 -15.38 1.61 6.67
N VAL A 235 -15.95 1.97 7.80
CA VAL A 235 -16.64 3.25 7.99
C VAL A 235 -15.73 4.13 8.83
N GLN A 236 -15.35 5.29 8.34
CA GLN A 236 -14.42 6.20 9.02
C GLN A 236 -15.08 7.56 9.22
N ARG A 237 -14.81 8.21 10.35
CA ARG A 237 -15.31 9.56 10.61
C ARG A 237 -14.77 10.51 9.55
N LEU A 238 -15.67 11.31 8.95
CA LEU A 238 -15.30 12.34 7.99
C LEU A 238 -14.52 13.43 8.73
N VAL A 239 -13.27 13.65 8.31
CA VAL A 239 -12.48 14.77 8.84
C VAL A 239 -12.80 16.03 8.05
N VAL A 240 -13.32 17.04 8.76
CA VAL A 240 -13.64 18.33 8.14
C VAL A 240 -12.39 19.20 8.08
N HIS A 241 -11.82 19.33 6.89
CA HIS A 241 -10.66 20.19 6.66
C HIS A 241 -11.07 21.63 6.36
N LYS A 242 -10.20 22.59 6.69
CA LYS A 242 -10.37 23.98 6.29
C LYS A 242 -10.34 24.08 4.76
N LYS A 243 -11.15 25.00 4.22
CA LYS A 243 -11.17 25.30 2.79
C LYS A 243 -10.09 26.32 2.48
N TYR A 244 -9.37 26.09 1.38
CA TYR A 244 -8.37 27.01 0.86
C TYR A 244 -8.64 27.31 -0.60
N ASP A 245 -8.36 28.56 -0.98
CA ASP A 245 -8.38 29.01 -2.36
C ASP A 245 -7.09 28.53 -3.05
N ILE A 246 -7.20 27.64 -4.03
CA ILE A 246 -6.06 27.11 -4.79
C ILE A 246 -6.21 27.46 -6.27
N VAL A 247 -5.13 27.93 -6.88
CA VAL A 247 -5.04 28.16 -8.32
C VAL A 247 -4.48 26.90 -8.97
N ARG A 248 -5.25 26.33 -9.90
CA ARG A 248 -4.81 25.20 -10.72
C ARG A 248 -4.22 25.69 -12.03
N HIS A 249 -3.02 25.20 -12.36
CA HIS A 249 -2.31 25.53 -13.60
C HIS A 249 -2.55 24.51 -14.72
N ASP A 250 -3.19 23.39 -14.41
CA ASP A 250 -3.51 22.29 -15.32
C ASP A 250 -4.89 22.44 -15.98
N VAL A 251 -5.64 23.50 -15.66
CA VAL A 251 -6.93 23.84 -16.28
C VAL A 251 -6.75 24.93 -17.33
N SER A 252 -7.49 24.82 -18.44
CA SER A 252 -7.37 25.71 -19.62
C SER A 252 -7.65 27.19 -19.32
N VAL A 253 -8.30 27.49 -18.19
CA VAL A 253 -8.47 28.82 -17.63
C VAL A 253 -8.17 28.72 -16.14
N ALA A 254 -7.14 29.42 -15.68
CA ALA A 254 -6.84 29.51 -14.25
C ALA A 254 -8.04 30.09 -13.51
N LYS A 255 -8.73 29.25 -12.75
CA LYS A 255 -9.80 29.63 -11.83
C LYS A 255 -9.36 29.27 -10.43
N THR A 256 -9.63 30.17 -9.50
CA THR A 256 -9.55 29.85 -8.07
C THR A 256 -10.71 28.92 -7.75
N GLU A 257 -10.39 27.72 -7.30
CA GLU A 257 -11.35 26.74 -6.80
C GLU A 257 -11.06 26.48 -5.32
N GLN A 258 -12.11 26.23 -4.53
CA GLN A 258 -11.95 25.90 -3.11
C GLN A 258 -11.75 24.40 -2.94
N PHE A 259 -10.64 24.04 -2.29
CA PHE A 259 -10.31 22.64 -1.99
C PHE A 259 -10.16 22.43 -0.49
N HIS A 260 -10.43 21.18 -0.08
CA HIS A 260 -10.00 20.65 1.21
C HIS A 260 -8.54 20.23 1.09
N LEU A 261 -7.69 20.70 2.00
CA LEU A 261 -6.31 20.23 2.19
C LEU A 261 -6.20 19.46 3.50
#